data_AF-A0AAN0K1A9-F1
#
_entry.id   AF-A0AAN0K1A9-F1
#
_cell.length_a   1.000
_cell.length_b   1.000
_cell.length_c   1.000
_cell.angle_alpha   90.00
_cell.angle_beta   90.00
_cell.angle_gamma   90.00
#
_symmetry.space_group_name_H-M   'P 1'
#
loop_
_entity.id
_entity.type
_entity.pdbx_description
1 polymer ?
#
loop_
_entity_poly.entity_id
_entity_poly.type
_entity_poly.pdbx_seq_one_letter_code
_entity_poly.pdbx_strand_id
1 'polypeptide(L)'
;GPLSISQEVAHAFNLSGLREVCIRRVDKDEVALDLVEFRFKDQGLSRSDMWRFTNSLIDKGMYISRKLLFAGMLLKVSGLWAKGETVKSGVVTDSTRIVFRSASSQFFLFIQVSSEIWEFDPNGDTYFDKAVDGFLKDLFSVWKDKECNHQLTLIFFARKYSRN
;
A
#
# COMPACT_ATOMS: atom_id res chain seq x y z
N GLY A 1 -22.17 0.40 -31.14
CA GLY A 1 -20.91 0.55 -31.91
C GLY A 1 -19.77 -0.11 -31.16
N PRO A 2 -18.63 -0.38 -31.82
CA PRO A 2 -17.48 -0.97 -31.15
C PRO A 2 -16.89 0.02 -30.12
N LEU A 3 -16.56 -0.48 -28.93
CA LEU A 3 -15.83 0.25 -27.90
C LEU A 3 -14.43 -0.34 -27.80
N SER A 4 -13.41 0.51 -27.91
CA SER A 4 -12.03 0.12 -27.69
C SER A 4 -11.58 0.57 -26.30
N ILE A 5 -10.98 -0.34 -25.54
CA ILE A 5 -10.37 -0.09 -24.24
C ILE A 5 -8.93 -0.57 -24.25
N SER A 6 -8.09 -0.06 -23.34
CA SER A 6 -6.73 -0.57 -23.21
C SER A 6 -6.75 -2.03 -22.73
N GLN A 7 -5.74 -2.79 -23.14
CA GLN A 7 -5.56 -4.18 -22.71
C GLN A 7 -5.44 -4.29 -21.18
N GLU A 8 -4.82 -3.31 -20.52
CA GLU A 8 -4.73 -3.22 -19.07
C GLU A 8 -6.10 -3.16 -18.40
N VAL A 9 -7.00 -2.31 -18.91
CA VAL A 9 -8.38 -2.22 -18.42
C VAL A 9 -9.11 -3.53 -18.72
N ALA A 10 -8.95 -4.09 -19.92
CA ALA A 10 -9.58 -5.37 -20.25
C ALA A 10 -9.17 -6.48 -19.26
N HIS A 11 -7.88 -6.61 -18.94
CA HIS A 11 -7.41 -7.58 -17.95
C HIS A 11 -7.89 -7.28 -16.53
N ALA A 12 -7.88 -6.02 -16.09
CA ALA A 12 -8.33 -5.64 -14.74
C ALA A 12 -9.81 -5.99 -14.48
N PHE A 13 -10.63 -5.97 -15.53
CA PHE A 13 -12.06 -6.29 -15.46
C PHE A 13 -12.43 -7.64 -16.08
N ASN A 14 -11.44 -8.47 -16.43
CA ASN A 14 -11.63 -9.78 -17.05
C ASN A 14 -12.52 -9.75 -18.31
N LEU A 15 -12.28 -8.75 -19.17
CA LEU A 15 -12.92 -8.58 -20.47
C LEU A 15 -12.05 -9.19 -21.57
N SER A 16 -12.70 -9.87 -22.51
CA SER A 16 -12.08 -10.43 -23.71
C SER A 16 -12.47 -9.62 -24.95
N GLY A 17 -11.62 -9.66 -25.97
CA GLY A 17 -11.90 -9.01 -27.26
C GLY A 17 -13.18 -9.55 -27.89
N LEU A 18 -13.90 -8.67 -28.61
CA LEU A 18 -15.15 -8.98 -29.35
C LEU A 18 -16.32 -9.49 -28.49
N ARG A 19 -16.19 -9.46 -27.15
CA ARG A 19 -17.29 -9.77 -26.24
C ARG A 19 -18.33 -8.66 -26.30
N GLU A 20 -19.60 -9.03 -26.44
CA GLU A 20 -20.70 -8.09 -26.29
C GLU A 20 -20.82 -7.62 -24.84
N VAL A 21 -20.96 -6.31 -24.66
CA VAL A 21 -21.08 -5.67 -23.36
C VAL A 21 -22.19 -4.63 -23.39
N CYS A 22 -22.89 -4.47 -22.28
CA CYS A 22 -23.86 -3.39 -22.10
C CYS A 22 -23.14 -2.17 -21.53
N ILE A 23 -23.25 -1.04 -22.21
CA ILE A 23 -22.75 0.24 -21.72
C ILE A 23 -23.92 1.00 -21.13
N ARG A 24 -23.78 1.40 -19.87
CA ARG A 24 -24.76 2.23 -19.17
C ARG A 24 -24.09 3.51 -18.71
N ARG A 25 -24.75 4.65 -18.94
CA ARG A 25 -24.37 5.90 -18.31
C ARG A 25 -24.76 5.84 -16.84
N VAL A 26 -23.82 6.18 -15.97
CA VAL A 26 -24.00 6.18 -14.53
C VAL A 26 -23.80 7.60 -14.02
N ASP A 27 -24.55 8.00 -13.01
CA ASP A 27 -24.28 9.26 -12.32
C ASP A 27 -22.91 9.17 -11.62
N LYS A 28 -22.16 10.27 -11.64
CA LYS A 28 -20.87 10.37 -10.97
C LYS A 28 -21.01 10.10 -9.47
N ASP A 29 -22.09 10.58 -8.86
CA ASP A 29 -22.32 10.45 -7.42
C ASP A 29 -22.63 9.00 -7.01
N GLU A 30 -23.17 8.18 -7.93
CA GLU A 30 -23.42 6.75 -7.68
C GLU A 30 -22.12 5.93 -7.59
N VAL A 31 -21.05 6.40 -8.24
CA VAL A 31 -19.75 5.71 -8.36
C VAL A 31 -18.60 6.50 -7.76
N ALA A 32 -18.90 7.51 -6.94
CA ALA A 32 -17.92 8.30 -6.23
C ALA A 32 -17.13 7.42 -5.25
N LEU A 33 -15.83 7.63 -5.18
CA LEU A 33 -14.93 6.92 -4.28
C LEU A 33 -14.88 7.64 -2.92
N ASP A 34 -14.90 6.89 -1.84
CA ASP A 34 -14.65 7.43 -0.50
C ASP A 34 -13.14 7.60 -0.27
N LEU A 35 -12.37 6.61 -0.76
CA LEU A 35 -10.93 6.55 -0.56
C LEU A 35 -10.21 5.93 -1.75
N VAL A 36 -9.08 6.52 -2.10
CA VAL A 36 -8.11 5.94 -3.04
C VAL A 36 -6.77 5.80 -2.34
N GLU A 37 -6.20 4.61 -2.39
CA GLU A 37 -4.82 4.36 -1.96
C GLU A 37 -3.91 4.25 -3.17
N PHE A 38 -2.86 5.06 -3.16
CA PHE A 38 -1.75 4.99 -4.09
C PHE A 38 -0.52 4.42 -3.40
N ARG A 39 0.16 3.49 -4.08
CA ARG A 39 1.48 3.00 -3.71
C ARG A 39 2.54 3.52 -4.65
N PHE A 40 3.67 3.94 -4.10
CA PHE A 40 4.85 4.35 -4.84
C PHE A 40 6.10 3.73 -4.23
N LYS A 41 7.15 3.52 -5.02
CA LYS A 41 8.39 2.85 -4.64
C LYS A 41 9.59 3.63 -5.20
N ASP A 42 10.68 3.64 -4.45
CA ASP A 42 12.00 4.16 -4.82
C ASP A 42 11.99 5.63 -5.30
N GLN A 43 11.10 6.42 -4.72
CA GLN A 43 10.94 7.83 -5.03
C GLN A 43 10.39 8.58 -3.80
N GLY A 44 10.74 9.87 -3.69
CA GLY A 44 10.20 10.75 -2.66
C GLY A 44 9.05 11.58 -3.21
N LEU A 45 8.01 11.79 -2.40
CA LEU A 45 6.91 12.71 -2.72
C LEU A 45 6.84 13.80 -1.67
N SER A 46 6.87 15.06 -2.11
CA SER A 46 6.59 16.19 -1.21
C SER A 46 5.08 16.33 -0.99
N ARG A 47 4.68 16.99 0.10
CA ARG A 47 3.27 17.32 0.35
C ARG A 47 2.66 18.19 -0.77
N SER A 48 3.47 19.06 -1.37
CA SER A 48 3.04 19.91 -2.49
C SER A 48 2.76 19.08 -3.73
N ASP A 49 3.60 18.08 -4.03
CA ASP A 49 3.40 17.16 -5.15
C ASP A 49 2.17 16.29 -4.93
N MET A 50 1.98 15.76 -3.72
CA MET A 50 0.79 15.01 -3.33
C MET A 50 -0.48 15.83 -3.54
N TRP A 51 -0.49 17.09 -3.10
CA TRP A 51 -1.66 17.97 -3.26
C TRP A 51 -1.97 18.27 -4.73
N ARG A 52 -0.95 18.59 -5.53
CA ARG A 52 -1.12 18.82 -6.98
C ARG A 52 -1.59 17.56 -7.69
N PHE A 53 -1.05 16.40 -7.32
CA PHE A 53 -1.48 15.11 -7.85
C PHE A 53 -2.94 14.86 -7.51
N THR A 54 -3.36 14.99 -6.24
CA THR A 54 -4.75 14.83 -5.80
C THR A 54 -5.69 15.73 -6.60
N ASN A 55 -5.39 17.02 -6.74
CA ASN A 55 -6.24 17.94 -7.52
C ASN A 55 -6.32 17.55 -9.00
N SER A 56 -5.23 17.01 -9.56
CA SER A 56 -5.23 16.53 -10.94
C SER A 56 -6.12 15.31 -11.17
N LEU A 57 -6.57 14.63 -10.11
CA LEU A 57 -7.41 13.43 -10.19
C LEU A 57 -8.90 13.71 -10.08
N ILE A 58 -9.30 14.91 -9.64
CA ILE A 58 -10.71 15.29 -9.53
C ILE A 58 -11.40 15.05 -10.89
N ASP A 59 -12.56 14.41 -10.84
CA ASP A 59 -13.41 14.02 -11.97
C ASP A 59 -12.82 12.94 -12.89
N LYS A 60 -11.75 12.26 -12.46
CA LYS A 60 -11.16 11.14 -13.22
C LYS A 60 -11.58 9.79 -12.65
N GLY A 61 -11.91 8.87 -13.56
CA GLY A 61 -12.16 7.47 -13.23
C GLY A 61 -10.88 6.72 -12.87
N MET A 62 -10.87 6.02 -11.74
CA MET A 62 -9.78 5.20 -11.24
C MET A 62 -10.16 3.72 -11.22
N TYR A 63 -9.17 2.85 -11.40
CA TYR A 63 -9.33 1.41 -11.27
C TYR A 63 -8.09 0.78 -10.64
N ILE A 64 -8.27 -0.37 -9.97
CA ILE A 64 -7.20 -1.08 -9.28
C ILE A 64 -6.04 -1.41 -10.23
N SER A 65 -4.81 -1.30 -9.72
CA SER A 65 -3.57 -1.57 -10.44
C SER A 65 -3.23 -0.61 -11.60
N ARG A 66 -4.05 0.41 -11.85
CA ARG A 66 -3.71 1.49 -12.78
C ARG A 66 -2.39 2.15 -12.36
N LYS A 67 -1.48 2.33 -13.32
CA LYS A 67 -0.26 3.13 -13.15
C LYS A 67 -0.50 4.55 -13.68
N LEU A 68 -0.01 5.56 -12.96
CA LEU A 68 -0.14 6.96 -13.29
C LEU A 68 1.23 7.61 -13.21
N LEU A 69 1.59 8.36 -14.25
CA LEU A 69 2.78 9.19 -14.29
C LEU A 69 2.35 10.65 -14.08
N PHE A 70 2.92 11.30 -13.07
CA PHE A 70 2.68 12.71 -12.80
C PHE A 70 3.98 13.40 -12.39
N ALA A 71 4.39 14.42 -13.15
CA ALA A 71 5.63 15.17 -12.91
C ALA A 71 6.86 14.26 -12.67
N GLY A 72 6.97 13.15 -13.42
CA GLY A 72 8.08 12.20 -13.30
C GLY A 72 7.91 11.14 -12.19
N MET A 73 6.87 11.23 -11.36
CA MET A 73 6.56 10.26 -10.31
C MET A 73 5.61 9.18 -10.83
N LEU A 74 5.92 7.92 -10.53
CA LEU A 74 5.11 6.76 -10.91
C LEU A 74 4.34 6.23 -9.71
N LEU A 75 3.02 6.37 -9.73
CA LEU A 75 2.12 5.88 -8.69
C LEU A 75 1.22 4.77 -9.23
N LYS A 76 0.96 3.76 -8.39
CA LYS A 76 0.02 2.67 -8.71
C LYS A 76 -1.17 2.72 -7.76
N VAL A 77 -2.39 2.59 -8.28
CA VAL A 77 -3.59 2.41 -7.46
C VAL A 77 -3.51 1.05 -6.76
N SER A 78 -3.39 1.03 -5.44
CA SER A 78 -3.32 -0.20 -4.62
C SER A 78 -4.64 -0.55 -3.96
N GLY A 79 -5.54 0.41 -3.78
CA GLY A 79 -6.84 0.18 -3.16
C GLY A 79 -7.84 1.27 -3.52
N LEU A 80 -9.12 0.88 -3.59
CA LEU A 80 -10.25 1.75 -3.87
C LEU A 80 -11.41 1.35 -2.96
N TRP A 81 -12.08 2.33 -2.38
CA TRP A 81 -13.24 2.11 -1.53
C TRP A 81 -14.39 3.05 -1.90
N ALA A 82 -15.61 2.53 -1.84
CA ALA A 82 -16.84 3.30 -1.99
C ALA A 82 -17.91 2.70 -1.08
N LYS A 83 -18.65 3.55 -0.36
CA LYS A 83 -19.65 3.18 0.65
C LYS A 83 -19.09 2.20 1.69
N GLY A 84 -17.83 2.38 2.09
CA GLY A 84 -17.14 1.53 3.06
C GLY A 84 -16.64 0.17 2.54
N GLU A 85 -16.94 -0.20 1.29
CA GLU A 85 -16.54 -1.48 0.70
C GLU A 85 -15.40 -1.31 -0.32
N THR A 86 -14.62 -2.36 -0.54
CA THR A 86 -13.58 -2.37 -1.58
C THR A 86 -14.22 -2.50 -2.97
N VAL A 87 -13.83 -1.64 -3.89
CA VAL A 87 -14.32 -1.65 -5.28
C VAL A 87 -13.17 -1.81 -6.29
N LYS A 88 -13.49 -2.23 -7.51
CA LYS A 88 -12.50 -2.36 -8.60
C LYS A 88 -12.26 -1.04 -9.34
N SER A 89 -13.22 -0.12 -9.28
CA SER A 89 -13.17 1.20 -9.89
C SER A 89 -14.20 2.17 -9.32
N GLY A 90 -13.99 3.45 -9.59
CA GLY A 90 -14.95 4.52 -9.32
C GLY A 90 -14.40 5.85 -9.81
N VAL A 91 -15.04 6.95 -9.45
CA VAL A 91 -14.62 8.31 -9.82
C VAL A 91 -14.12 9.05 -8.59
N VAL A 92 -13.01 9.76 -8.75
CA VAL A 92 -12.49 10.67 -7.72
C VAL A 92 -13.30 11.97 -7.76
N THR A 93 -13.81 12.39 -6.61
CA THR A 93 -14.51 13.66 -6.37
C THR A 93 -13.71 14.53 -5.42
N ASP A 94 -14.16 15.77 -5.18
CA ASP A 94 -13.59 16.66 -4.16
C ASP A 94 -13.69 16.10 -2.73
N SER A 95 -14.64 15.20 -2.49
CA SER A 95 -14.83 14.53 -1.19
C SER A 95 -14.03 13.23 -1.05
N THR A 96 -13.45 12.69 -2.13
CA THR A 96 -12.65 11.47 -2.09
C THR A 96 -11.35 11.71 -1.31
N ARG A 97 -11.12 10.89 -0.29
CA ARG A 97 -9.85 10.90 0.46
C ARG A 97 -8.75 10.19 -0.32
N ILE A 98 -7.60 10.83 -0.46
CA ILE A 98 -6.43 10.22 -1.11
C ILE A 98 -5.39 9.84 -0.05
N VAL A 99 -4.92 8.59 -0.09
CA VAL A 99 -3.88 8.05 0.78
C VAL A 99 -2.68 7.66 -0.06
N PHE A 100 -1.49 8.11 0.35
CA PHE A 100 -0.23 7.73 -0.28
C PHE A 100 0.53 6.77 0.64
N ARG A 101 0.99 5.65 0.09
CA ARG A 101 1.78 4.63 0.79
C ARG A 101 3.11 4.46 0.09
N SER A 102 4.20 4.74 0.80
CA SER A 102 5.53 4.42 0.31
C SER A 102 5.83 2.94 0.53
N ALA A 103 6.30 2.27 -0.52
CA ALA A 103 6.94 0.97 -0.45
C ALA A 103 8.46 1.08 -0.24
N SER A 104 9.01 2.31 -0.12
CA SER A 104 10.40 2.57 0.23
C SER A 104 10.49 3.58 1.37
N SER A 105 11.02 3.17 2.51
CA SER A 105 11.00 3.97 3.74
C SER A 105 12.17 3.60 4.62
N GLN A 106 12.59 4.52 5.49
CA GLN A 106 13.59 4.27 6.50
C GLN A 106 12.91 3.78 7.78
N PHE A 107 13.38 2.67 8.34
CA PHE A 107 12.91 2.08 9.59
C PHE A 107 14.05 2.01 10.60
N PHE A 108 13.76 2.41 11.84
CA PHE A 108 14.62 2.21 13.00
C PHE A 108 13.90 1.24 13.93
N LEU A 109 14.39 0.00 14.00
CA LEU A 109 13.80 -1.02 14.84
C LEU A 109 14.68 -1.24 16.07
N PHE A 110 14.12 -0.94 17.23
CA PHE A 110 14.79 -1.08 18.51
C PHE A 110 14.40 -2.40 19.15
N ILE A 111 15.38 -3.24 19.46
CA ILE A 111 15.20 -4.53 20.13
C ILE A 111 15.85 -4.43 21.50
N GLN A 112 15.01 -4.43 22.54
CA GLN A 112 15.48 -4.48 23.91
C GLN A 112 15.94 -5.90 24.24
N VAL A 113 17.18 -6.02 24.71
CA VAL A 113 17.75 -7.27 25.18
C VAL A 113 17.81 -7.21 26.70
N SER A 114 17.10 -8.12 27.35
CA SER A 114 17.10 -8.30 28.81
C SER A 114 17.42 -9.76 29.17
N SER A 115 17.54 -10.07 30.46
CA SER A 115 17.79 -11.45 30.91
C SER A 115 16.69 -12.41 30.48
N GLU A 116 15.45 -11.93 30.45
CA GLU A 116 14.25 -12.69 30.10
C GLU A 116 14.24 -13.13 28.63
N ILE A 117 15.02 -12.53 27.73
CA ILE A 117 15.01 -12.90 26.30
C ILE A 117 15.43 -14.37 26.08
N TRP A 118 16.20 -14.92 27.02
CA TRP A 118 16.68 -16.29 27.01
C TRP A 118 15.76 -17.27 27.75
N GLU A 119 14.69 -16.77 28.37
CA GLU A 119 13.72 -17.61 29.06
C GLU A 119 12.74 -18.23 28.06
N PHE A 120 12.27 -19.44 28.40
CA PHE A 120 11.25 -20.15 27.63
C PHE A 120 9.87 -19.62 27.96
N ASP A 121 9.07 -19.42 26.93
CA ASP A 121 7.65 -19.16 27.08
C ASP A 121 6.86 -20.45 27.41
N PRO A 122 5.57 -20.36 27.73
CA PRO A 122 4.74 -21.54 28.02
C PRO A 122 4.61 -22.55 26.87
N ASN A 123 4.91 -22.17 25.64
CA ASN A 123 4.87 -23.05 24.47
C ASN A 123 6.21 -23.73 24.19
N GLY A 124 7.28 -23.37 24.90
CA GLY A 124 8.60 -23.99 24.80
C GLY A 124 9.58 -23.28 23.86
N ASP A 125 9.25 -22.09 23.36
CA ASP A 125 10.18 -21.26 22.56
C ASP A 125 10.86 -20.22 23.45
N THR A 126 12.11 -19.86 23.16
CA THR A 126 12.70 -18.69 23.83
C THR A 126 12.10 -17.39 23.28
N TYR A 127 12.06 -16.33 24.09
CA TYR A 127 11.64 -15.01 23.60
C TYR A 127 12.55 -14.48 22.47
N PHE A 128 13.83 -14.87 22.45
CA PHE A 128 14.75 -14.59 21.36
C PHE A 128 14.27 -15.22 20.04
N ASP A 129 13.96 -16.51 20.05
CA ASP A 129 13.49 -17.24 18.86
C ASP A 129 12.19 -16.62 18.33
N LYS A 130 11.26 -16.26 19.22
CA LYS A 130 10.03 -15.57 18.83
C LYS A 130 10.28 -14.21 18.18
N ALA A 131 11.25 -13.44 18.67
CA ALA A 131 11.58 -12.15 18.12
C ALA A 131 12.23 -12.29 16.73
N VAL A 132 13.18 -13.21 16.59
CA VAL A 132 14.00 -13.35 15.37
C VAL A 132 13.32 -14.25 14.34
N ASP A 133 13.03 -15.50 14.70
CA ASP A 133 12.48 -16.51 13.80
C ASP A 133 10.95 -16.42 13.65
N GLY A 134 10.28 -15.73 14.57
CA GLY A 134 8.89 -15.30 14.42
C GLY A 134 8.79 -13.91 13.79
N PHE A 135 8.80 -12.89 14.63
CA PHE A 135 8.44 -11.52 14.23
C PHE A 135 9.28 -10.95 13.08
N LEU A 136 10.61 -10.97 13.16
CA LEU A 136 11.45 -10.40 12.10
C LEU A 136 11.31 -11.15 10.78
N LYS A 137 11.24 -12.48 10.83
CA LYS A 137 11.04 -13.32 9.66
C LYS A 137 9.72 -13.03 8.96
N ASP A 138 8.63 -12.96 9.72
CA ASP A 138 7.30 -12.64 9.21
C ASP A 138 7.25 -11.23 8.62
N LEU A 139 7.84 -10.25 9.32
CA LEU A 139 7.94 -8.87 8.85
C LEU A 139 8.66 -8.80 7.49
N PHE A 140 9.81 -9.45 7.36
CA PHE A 140 10.58 -9.45 6.12
C PHE A 140 9.88 -10.23 5.00
N SER A 141 9.12 -11.29 5.32
CA SER A 141 8.27 -11.96 4.34
C SER A 141 7.19 -11.03 3.80
N VAL A 142 6.49 -10.31 4.68
CA VAL A 142 5.47 -9.33 4.26
C VAL A 142 6.08 -8.21 3.40
N TRP A 143 7.28 -7.73 3.74
CA TRP A 143 7.98 -6.74 2.93
C TRP A 143 8.36 -7.28 1.54
N LYS A 144 8.82 -8.53 1.47
CA LYS A 144 9.14 -9.20 0.21
C LYS A 144 7.89 -9.38 -0.66
N ASP A 145 6.79 -9.88 -0.08
CA ASP A 145 5.53 -10.13 -0.79
C ASP A 145 4.88 -8.83 -1.30
N LYS A 146 5.08 -7.73 -0.58
CA LYS A 146 4.63 -6.39 -0.99
C LYS A 146 5.62 -5.66 -1.91
N GLU A 147 6.72 -6.32 -2.28
CA GLU A 147 7.81 -5.78 -3.09
C GLU A 147 8.38 -4.47 -2.53
N CYS A 148 8.47 -4.34 -1.21
CA CYS A 148 9.02 -3.16 -0.56
C CYS A 148 10.56 -3.08 -0.73
N ASN A 149 11.10 -1.87 -0.63
CA ASN A 149 12.53 -1.59 -0.58
C ASN A 149 12.84 -0.60 0.55
N HIS A 150 12.87 -1.12 1.78
CA HIS A 150 13.07 -0.31 2.97
C HIS A 150 14.54 -0.28 3.39
N GLN A 151 14.98 0.85 3.92
CA GLN A 151 16.27 0.97 4.61
C GLN A 151 16.05 0.70 6.10
N LEU A 152 16.55 -0.43 6.60
CA LEU A 152 16.39 -0.84 7.99
C LEU A 152 17.67 -0.60 8.81
N THR A 153 17.53 0.03 9.97
CA THR A 153 18.54 0.08 11.02
C THR A 153 18.04 -0.69 12.24
N LEU A 154 18.73 -1.79 12.57
CA LEU A 154 18.45 -2.58 13.76
C LEU A 154 19.31 -2.08 14.93
N ILE A 155 18.67 -1.74 16.05
CA ILE A 155 19.33 -1.20 17.23
C ILE A 155 19.04 -2.12 18.41
N PHE A 156 20.04 -2.88 18.83
CA PHE A 156 19.96 -3.69 20.04
C PHE A 156 20.43 -2.88 21.25
N PHE A 157 19.68 -2.91 22.33
CA PHE A 157 20.04 -2.19 23.55
C PHE A 157 19.72 -2.99 24.81
N ALA A 158 20.60 -2.90 25.80
CA ALA A 158 20.47 -3.59 27.09
C ALA A 158 20.93 -2.66 28.22
N ARG A 159 20.55 -3.00 29.46
CA ARG A 159 21.05 -2.32 30.68
C ARG A 159 21.91 -3.30 31.48
N LYS A 160 23.06 -2.83 31.96
CA LYS A 160 23.92 -3.57 32.89
C LYS A 160 23.98 -2.82 34.23
N TYR A 161 23.72 -3.53 35.32
CA TYR A 161 23.95 -3.03 36.66
C TYR A 161 25.24 -3.66 37.21
N SER A 162 26.16 -2.84 37.71
CA SER A 162 27.32 -3.30 38.48
C SER A 162 27.12 -2.86 39.92
N ARG A 163 27.30 -3.78 40.88
CA ARG A 163 27.47 -3.42 42.29
C ARG A 163 28.95 -3.07 42.50
N ASN A 164 29.21 -1.91 43.12
CA ASN A 164 30.49 -1.63 43.76
C ASN A 164 30.57 -2.41 45.08
#